data_AF-A0A5J4VWD4-F1
#
_entry.id   AF-A0A5J4VWD4-F1
#
_cell.length_a   1.000
_cell.length_b   1.000
_cell.length_c   1.000
_cell.angle_alpha   90.00
_cell.angle_beta   90.00
_cell.angle_gamma   90.00
#
_symmetry.space_group_name_H-M   'P 1'
#
loop_
_entity.id
_entity.type
_entity.pdbx_description
1 polymer ?
#
loop_
_entity_poly.entity_id
_entity_poly.type
_entity_poly.pdbx_seq_one_letter_code
_entity_poly.pdbx_strand_id
1 'polypeptide(L)'
;MQAKAMSLLVAFSAARIVELAQVMQSDIQINDEDILIQTSTTKGDKQRLFIIKLTRKNNNCCPISALQTWINERSKIKDKLQQQWLNFAKQKSATSNDCSHVLLDNIRKAGVPKPYTDSSILHTMMTRLRAAGASQQEVNSFTCYALNSTVVDMYYNCPIARDLSKLLIQIDERHQT
;
A
#
# COMPACT_ATOMS: atom_id res chain seq x y z
N MET A 1 -5.54 16.70 2.84
CA MET A 1 -4.10 16.34 2.75
C MET A 1 -3.83 14.93 3.29
N GLN A 2 -4.24 14.61 4.53
CA GLN A 2 -4.14 13.26 5.13
C GLN A 2 -4.63 12.14 4.20
N ALA A 3 -5.86 12.26 3.68
CA ALA A 3 -6.49 11.22 2.87
C ALA A 3 -5.67 10.86 1.60
N LYS A 4 -5.11 11.87 0.93
CA LYS A 4 -4.23 11.68 -0.25
C LYS A 4 -2.94 10.95 0.13
N ALA A 5 -2.29 11.39 1.21
CA ALA A 5 -1.07 10.75 1.71
C ALA A 5 -1.30 9.27 2.08
N MET A 6 -2.39 9.00 2.81
CA MET A 6 -2.79 7.65 3.18
C MET A 6 -3.07 6.76 1.97
N SER A 7 -3.82 7.28 0.98
CA SER A 7 -4.18 6.50 -0.21
C SER A 7 -2.97 6.16 -1.08
N LEU A 8 -2.07 7.12 -1.28
CA LEU A 8 -0.82 6.89 -2.00
C LEU A 8 0.10 5.94 -1.24
N LEU A 9 0.18 6.06 0.09
CA LEU A 9 0.96 5.12 0.88
C LEU A 9 0.46 3.68 0.70
N VAL A 10 -0.85 3.43 0.84
CA VAL A 10 -1.44 2.10 0.62
C VAL A 10 -1.15 1.58 -0.79
N ALA A 11 -1.38 2.43 -1.81
CA ALA A 11 -1.22 2.05 -3.21
C ALA A 11 0.23 1.71 -3.61
N PHE A 12 1.22 2.29 -2.94
CA PHE A 12 2.64 2.13 -3.29
C PHE A 12 3.44 1.22 -2.33
N SER A 13 2.85 0.75 -1.22
CA SER A 13 3.57 -0.05 -0.22
C SER A 13 2.97 -1.42 0.10
N ALA A 14 1.75 -1.71 -0.37
CA ALA A 14 0.98 -2.87 0.09
C ALA A 14 0.74 -2.96 1.60
N ALA A 15 0.98 -1.88 2.33
CA ALA A 15 0.73 -1.82 3.76
C ALA A 15 -0.76 -2.03 4.04
N ARG A 16 -1.05 -2.88 5.02
CA ARG A 16 -2.43 -3.08 5.46
C ARG A 16 -2.89 -1.88 6.27
N ILE A 17 -4.18 -1.56 6.19
CA ILE A 17 -4.78 -0.45 6.95
C ILE A 17 -4.52 -0.56 8.45
N VAL A 18 -4.50 -1.77 9.01
CA VAL A 18 -4.21 -2.01 10.42
C VAL A 18 -2.78 -1.62 10.81
N GLU A 19 -1.81 -1.86 9.93
CA GLU A 19 -0.40 -1.51 10.11
C GLU A 19 -0.25 0.02 10.03
N LEU A 20 -0.92 0.62 9.05
CA LEU A 20 -0.89 2.06 8.83
C LEU A 20 -1.49 2.86 10.00
N ALA A 21 -2.63 2.43 10.53
CA ALA A 21 -3.30 3.11 11.64
C ALA A 21 -2.45 3.17 12.92
N GLN A 22 -1.48 2.27 13.05
CA GLN A 22 -0.58 2.20 14.21
C GLN A 22 0.70 3.03 14.04
N VAL A 23 1.00 3.51 12.83
CA VAL A 23 2.23 4.29 12.55
C VAL A 23 2.27 5.54 13.43
N MET A 24 3.35 5.65 14.20
CA MET A 24 3.68 6.82 15.00
C MET A 24 4.54 7.80 14.18
N GLN A 25 4.57 9.06 14.61
CA GLN A 25 5.44 10.08 14.02
C GLN A 25 6.93 9.67 14.12
N SER A 26 7.33 9.01 15.21
CA SER A 26 8.69 8.51 15.42
C SER A 26 9.09 7.34 14.50
N ASP A 27 8.11 6.67 13.90
CA ASP A 27 8.35 5.52 13.02
C ASP A 27 8.74 5.94 11.59
N ILE A 28 8.62 7.23 11.27
CA ILE A 28 8.82 7.75 9.93
C ILE A 28 10.17 8.48 9.86
N GLN A 29 11.04 8.00 8.99
CA GLN A 29 12.29 8.65 8.63
C GLN A 29 12.20 9.16 7.20
N ILE A 30 12.53 10.44 7.00
CA ILE A 30 12.45 11.11 5.71
C ILE A 30 13.85 11.56 5.32
N ASN A 31 14.30 11.11 4.16
CA ASN A 31 15.46 11.62 3.47
C ASN A 31 15.01 12.26 2.15
N ASP A 32 15.92 12.92 1.43
CA ASP A 32 15.58 13.58 0.16
C ASP A 32 15.04 12.59 -0.87
N GLU A 33 15.64 11.39 -0.94
CA GLU A 33 15.32 10.36 -1.94
C GLU A 33 14.32 9.30 -1.45
N ASP A 34 14.28 9.01 -0.16
CA ASP A 34 13.53 7.88 0.39
C ASP A 34 12.73 8.28 1.64
N ILE A 35 11.57 7.64 1.83
CA ILE A 35 10.88 7.56 3.12
C ILE A 35 10.95 6.12 3.62
N LEU A 36 11.36 5.95 4.87
CA LEU A 36 11.32 4.68 5.59
C LEU A 36 10.25 4.77 6.67
N ILE A 37 9.33 3.83 6.68
CA ILE A 37 8.28 3.74 7.70
C ILE A 37 8.46 2.40 8.40
N GLN A 38 8.84 2.46 9.68
CA GLN A 38 8.84 1.28 10.53
C GLN A 38 7.39 0.95 10.90
N THR A 39 7.03 -0.32 10.80
CA THR A 39 5.72 -0.77 11.25
C THR A 39 5.81 -2.22 11.73
N SER A 40 4.74 -2.69 12.35
CA SER A 40 4.68 -4.06 12.83
C SER A 40 3.32 -4.70 12.57
N THR A 41 3.34 -6.02 12.45
CA THR A 41 2.13 -6.84 12.48
C THR A 41 2.20 -7.79 13.66
N THR A 42 1.04 -7.99 14.28
CA THR A 42 0.87 -9.01 15.32
C THR A 42 0.04 -10.15 14.73
N LYS A 43 0.58 -11.36 14.75
CA LYS A 43 -0.18 -12.58 14.42
C LYS A 43 -0.05 -13.57 15.57
N GLY A 44 -1.12 -13.71 16.35
CA GLY A 44 -1.05 -14.36 17.67
C GLY A 44 -0.11 -13.58 18.57
N ASP A 45 0.78 -14.28 19.28
CA ASP A 45 1.75 -13.67 20.20
C ASP A 45 3.02 -13.16 19.51
N LYS A 46 3.13 -13.32 18.18
CA LYS A 46 4.34 -12.94 17.44
C LYS A 46 4.15 -11.56 16.81
N GLN A 47 4.94 -10.61 17.28
CA GLN A 47 5.15 -9.33 16.62
C GLN A 47 6.24 -9.47 15.54
N ARG A 48 5.96 -9.00 14.34
CA ARG A 48 6.93 -8.92 13.24
C ARG A 48 7.13 -7.46 12.87
N LEU A 49 8.35 -6.99 13.00
CA LEU A 49 8.77 -5.67 12.57
C LEU A 49 9.19 -5.71 11.10
N PHE A 50 8.85 -4.67 10.34
CA PHE A 50 9.31 -4.49 8.97
C PHE A 50 9.35 -3.01 8.61
N ILE A 51 10.09 -2.72 7.54
CA ILE A 51 10.30 -1.37 7.05
C ILE A 51 9.65 -1.26 5.67
N ILE A 52 8.70 -0.36 5.55
CA ILE A 52 8.19 0.08 4.25
C ILE A 52 9.16 1.12 3.72
N LYS A 53 9.82 0.81 2.61
CA LYS A 53 10.66 1.75 1.88
C LYS A 53 9.90 2.30 0.68
N LEU A 54 9.73 3.63 0.63
CA LEU A 54 9.24 4.34 -0.54
C LEU A 54 10.37 5.17 -1.13
N THR A 55 10.61 5.03 -2.43
CA THR A 55 11.62 5.81 -3.16
C THR A 55 10.96 6.87 -4.03
N ARG A 56 11.56 8.07 -4.07
CA ARG A 56 11.04 9.22 -4.80
C ARG A 56 10.90 8.87 -6.27
N LYS A 57 9.78 9.29 -6.85
CA LYS A 57 9.53 9.21 -8.29
C LYS A 57 9.14 10.60 -8.78
N ASN A 58 9.75 11.03 -9.88
CA ASN A 58 9.41 12.29 -10.55
C ASN A 58 8.11 12.10 -11.35
N ASN A 59 6.98 12.01 -10.65
CA ASN A 59 5.66 11.92 -11.26
C ASN A 59 4.59 12.63 -10.40
N ASN A 60 3.43 12.89 -11.01
CA ASN A 60 2.33 13.62 -10.37
C ASN A 60 1.66 12.85 -9.21
N CYS A 61 1.95 11.56 -9.06
CA CYS A 61 1.40 10.68 -8.04
C CYS A 61 2.49 10.24 -7.05
N CYS A 62 3.44 11.12 -6.73
CA CYS A 62 4.56 10.80 -5.84
C CYS A 62 4.06 10.59 -4.39
N PRO A 63 4.15 9.38 -3.83
CA PRO A 63 3.71 9.11 -2.45
C PRO A 63 4.56 9.89 -1.44
N ILE A 64 5.85 10.11 -1.73
CA ILE A 64 6.76 10.88 -0.88
C ILE A 64 6.30 12.33 -0.73
N SER A 65 6.01 13.03 -1.83
CA SER A 65 5.57 14.43 -1.77
C SER A 65 4.27 14.58 -0.97
N ALA A 66 3.33 13.64 -1.13
CA ALA A 66 2.07 13.66 -0.39
C ALA A 66 2.28 13.38 1.10
N LEU A 67 3.14 12.42 1.45
CA LEU A 67 3.50 12.11 2.84
C LEU A 67 4.25 13.25 3.51
N GLN A 68 5.26 13.83 2.86
CA GLN A 68 5.99 15.00 3.37
C GLN A 68 5.04 16.16 3.65
N THR A 69 4.14 16.47 2.71
CA THR A 69 3.12 17.50 2.91
C THR A 69 2.26 17.19 4.13
N TRP A 70 1.79 15.95 4.28
CA TRP A 70 0.99 15.56 5.43
C TRP A 70 1.77 15.63 6.76
N ILE A 71 3.01 15.16 6.79
CA ILE A 71 3.87 15.18 7.98
C ILE A 71 4.14 16.61 8.44
N ASN A 72 4.44 17.51 7.50
CA ASN A 72 4.64 18.93 7.79
C ASN A 72 3.38 19.62 8.33
N GLU A 73 2.19 19.22 7.87
CA GLU A 73 0.93 19.71 8.42
C GLU A 73 0.63 19.08 9.79
N ARG A 74 0.91 17.78 9.95
CA ARG A 74 0.71 17.03 11.19
C ARG A 74 1.55 17.59 12.33
N SER A 75 2.78 18.01 12.07
CA SER A 75 3.70 18.59 13.06
C SER A 75 3.27 19.98 13.56
N LYS A 76 2.45 20.70 12.79
CA LYS A 76 1.87 22.00 13.20
C LYS A 76 0.69 21.85 14.14
N ILE A 77 0.07 20.67 14.20
CA ILE A 77 -1.08 20.40 15.07
C ILE A 77 -0.58 20.19 16.50
N LYS A 78 -0.97 21.08 17.41
CA LYS A 78 -0.61 21.03 18.84
C LYS A 78 -1.54 20.06 19.57
N ASP A 79 -1.20 18.79 19.57
CA ASP A 79 -1.88 17.74 20.35
C ASP A 79 -0.87 16.82 21.05
N LYS A 80 -1.35 15.95 21.95
CA LYS A 80 -0.50 14.97 22.65
C LYS A 80 -0.43 13.62 21.91
N LEU A 81 -1.13 13.48 20.78
CA LEU A 81 -1.24 12.23 20.05
C LEU A 81 0.04 11.99 19.24
N GLN A 82 0.61 10.80 19.37
CA GLN A 82 1.84 10.44 18.65
C GLN A 82 1.57 9.76 17.31
N GLN A 83 0.33 9.33 17.04
CA GLN A 83 -0.05 8.67 15.80
C GLN A 83 -0.06 9.62 14.61
N GLN A 84 0.34 9.10 13.44
CA GLN A 84 0.43 9.86 12.20
C GLN A 84 -0.93 10.24 11.63
N TRP A 85 -1.96 9.43 11.90
CA TRP A 85 -3.30 9.58 11.34
C TRP A 85 -4.29 9.98 12.41
N LEU A 86 -5.10 11.00 12.10
CA LEU A 86 -6.07 11.58 13.02
C LEU A 86 -7.50 11.36 12.52
N ASN A 87 -8.39 11.11 13.46
CA ASN A 87 -9.82 11.31 13.27
C ASN A 87 -10.19 12.70 13.80
N PHE A 88 -10.27 13.67 12.88
CA PHE A 88 -10.59 15.06 13.20
C PHE A 88 -11.97 15.24 13.82
N ALA A 89 -12.97 14.46 13.40
CA ALA A 89 -14.33 14.55 13.94
C ALA A 89 -14.39 14.12 15.42
N LYS A 90 -13.60 13.10 15.79
CA LYS A 90 -13.52 12.58 17.16
C LYS A 90 -12.41 13.23 18.00
N GLN A 91 -11.58 14.09 17.41
CA GLN A 91 -10.38 14.68 18.03
C GLN A 91 -9.47 13.64 18.71
N LYS A 92 -9.31 12.49 18.06
CA LYS A 92 -8.53 11.35 18.55
C LYS A 92 -7.69 10.78 17.42
N SER A 93 -6.75 9.90 17.77
CA SER A 93 -6.04 9.10 16.77
C SER A 93 -7.02 8.28 15.94
N ALA A 94 -6.71 8.13 14.65
CA ALA A 94 -7.51 7.31 13.76
C ALA A 94 -7.35 5.82 14.10
N THR A 95 -8.48 5.12 14.18
CA THR A 95 -8.48 3.65 14.22
C THR A 95 -8.29 3.09 12.81
N SER A 96 -8.02 1.78 12.70
CA SER A 96 -8.02 1.08 11.40
C SER A 96 -9.33 1.28 10.64
N ASN A 97 -10.47 1.27 11.35
CA ASN A 97 -11.77 1.50 10.73
C ASN A 97 -11.93 2.94 10.22
N ASP A 98 -11.44 3.93 10.98
CA ASP A 98 -11.45 5.33 10.51
C ASP A 98 -10.57 5.51 9.25
N CYS A 99 -9.39 4.89 9.22
CA CYS A 99 -8.50 4.89 8.06
C CYS A 99 -9.15 4.19 6.85
N SER A 100 -9.80 3.04 7.07
CA SER A 100 -10.54 2.31 6.04
C SER A 100 -11.65 3.17 5.43
N HIS A 101 -12.45 3.86 6.25
CA HIS A 101 -13.48 4.75 5.76
C HIS A 101 -12.93 5.90 4.89
N VAL A 102 -11.80 6.50 5.28
CA VAL A 102 -11.14 7.55 4.49
C VAL A 102 -10.67 7.01 3.14
N LEU A 103 -10.11 5.78 3.11
CA LEU A 103 -9.65 5.16 1.88
C LEU A 103 -10.83 4.80 0.96
N LEU A 104 -11.87 4.17 1.51
CA LEU A 104 -13.09 3.84 0.77
C LEU A 104 -13.75 5.08 0.18
N ASP A 105 -13.85 6.19 0.93
CA ASP A 105 -14.40 7.45 0.43
C ASP A 105 -13.62 7.96 -0.79
N ASN A 106 -12.29 7.89 -0.76
CA ASN A 106 -11.46 8.23 -1.92
C ASN A 106 -11.68 7.29 -3.10
N ILE A 107 -11.81 5.99 -2.87
CA ILE A 107 -12.14 5.00 -3.90
C ILE A 107 -13.49 5.34 -4.56
N ARG A 108 -14.50 5.70 -3.76
CA ARG A 108 -15.82 6.11 -4.28
C ARG A 108 -15.75 7.42 -5.07
N LYS A 109 -15.01 8.41 -4.58
CA LYS A 109 -14.78 9.68 -5.29
C LYS A 109 -14.07 9.48 -6.63
N ALA A 110 -13.25 8.44 -6.76
CA ALA A 110 -12.62 8.04 -8.02
C ALA A 110 -13.57 7.27 -8.96
N GLY A 111 -14.84 7.08 -8.61
CA GLY A 111 -15.83 6.40 -9.43
C GLY A 111 -15.79 4.87 -9.35
N VAL A 112 -14.99 4.30 -8.44
CA VAL A 112 -14.90 2.84 -8.27
C VAL A 112 -16.10 2.33 -7.45
N PRO A 113 -16.87 1.35 -7.95
CA PRO A 113 -18.15 0.98 -7.36
C PRO A 113 -18.00 0.21 -6.04
N LYS A 114 -19.11 0.16 -5.28
CA LYS A 114 -19.19 -0.39 -3.91
C LYS A 114 -18.56 -1.76 -3.65
N PRO A 115 -18.61 -2.78 -4.54
CA PRO A 115 -18.03 -4.09 -4.20
C PRO A 115 -16.51 -4.06 -3.99
N TYR A 116 -15.82 -3.05 -4.52
CA TYR A 116 -14.37 -2.93 -4.34
C TYR A 116 -14.03 -2.21 -3.04
N THR A 117 -13.16 -2.81 -2.24
CA THR A 117 -12.78 -2.35 -0.89
C THR A 117 -11.28 -2.05 -0.83
N ASP A 118 -10.78 -1.72 0.35
CA ASP A 118 -9.34 -1.49 0.57
C ASP A 118 -8.49 -2.69 0.17
N SER A 119 -8.99 -3.93 0.37
CA SER A 119 -8.28 -5.13 -0.07
C SER A 119 -8.20 -5.23 -1.60
N SER A 120 -9.15 -4.63 -2.34
CA SER A 120 -9.11 -4.60 -3.81
C SER A 120 -7.89 -3.84 -4.34
N ILE A 121 -7.35 -2.87 -3.59
CA ILE A 121 -6.08 -2.21 -3.93
C ILE A 121 -4.94 -3.23 -3.88
N LEU A 122 -4.89 -4.05 -2.83
CA LEU A 122 -3.88 -5.11 -2.69
C LEU A 122 -4.02 -6.13 -3.83
N HIS A 123 -5.24 -6.61 -4.11
CA HIS A 123 -5.47 -7.55 -5.22
C HIS A 123 -4.98 -6.98 -6.56
N THR A 124 -5.36 -5.73 -6.85
CA THR A 124 -4.99 -5.07 -8.11
C THR A 124 -3.49 -4.87 -8.22
N MET A 125 -2.83 -4.45 -7.14
CA MET A 125 -1.39 -4.25 -7.11
C MET A 125 -0.63 -5.56 -7.30
N MET A 126 -1.00 -6.62 -6.57
CA MET A 126 -0.34 -7.92 -6.69
C MET A 126 -0.48 -8.48 -8.11
N THR A 127 -1.69 -8.42 -8.66
CA THR A 127 -1.97 -8.84 -10.03
C THR A 127 -1.12 -8.06 -11.04
N ARG A 128 -0.98 -6.73 -10.85
CA ARG A 128 -0.17 -5.89 -11.73
C ARG A 128 1.32 -6.17 -11.61
N LEU A 129 1.84 -6.38 -10.40
CA LEU A 129 3.26 -6.74 -10.18
C LEU A 129 3.59 -8.07 -10.84
N ARG A 130 2.75 -9.10 -10.64
CA ARG A 130 2.94 -10.41 -11.28
C ARG A 130 2.83 -10.33 -12.80
N ALA A 131 1.86 -9.57 -13.32
CA ALA A 131 1.72 -9.35 -14.76
C ALA A 131 2.92 -8.59 -15.39
N ALA A 132 3.61 -7.76 -14.60
CA ALA A 132 4.84 -7.07 -14.99
C ALA A 132 6.10 -7.93 -14.86
N GLY A 133 5.98 -9.20 -14.43
CA GLY A 133 7.08 -10.16 -14.36
C GLY A 133 7.77 -10.27 -12.99
N ALA A 134 7.32 -9.55 -11.96
CA ALA A 134 7.86 -9.70 -10.61
C ALA A 134 7.65 -11.14 -10.14
N SER A 135 8.69 -11.77 -9.59
CA SER A 135 8.66 -13.13 -9.06
C SER A 135 7.82 -13.23 -7.78
N GLN A 136 7.44 -14.45 -7.41
CA GLN A 136 6.73 -14.71 -6.16
C GLN A 136 7.57 -14.27 -4.94
N GLN A 137 8.89 -14.47 -4.97
CA GLN A 137 9.79 -14.08 -3.88
C GLN A 137 9.87 -12.56 -3.72
N GLU A 138 9.96 -11.81 -4.82
CA GLU A 138 9.95 -10.34 -4.78
C GLU A 138 8.63 -9.80 -4.23
N VAL A 139 7.50 -10.35 -4.69
CA VAL A 139 6.17 -9.95 -4.21
C VAL A 139 5.96 -10.31 -2.74
N ASN A 140 6.43 -11.49 -2.31
CA ASN A 140 6.39 -11.87 -0.90
C ASN A 140 7.25 -10.96 -0.04
N SER A 141 8.47 -10.63 -0.49
CA SER A 141 9.35 -9.70 0.21
C SER A 141 8.70 -8.32 0.32
N PHE A 142 8.14 -7.80 -0.77
CA PHE A 142 7.44 -6.52 -0.83
C PHE A 142 6.23 -6.44 0.11
N THR A 143 5.47 -7.53 0.24
CA THR A 143 4.28 -7.61 1.10
C THR A 143 4.58 -8.15 2.51
N CYS A 144 5.86 -8.30 2.86
CA CYS A 144 6.32 -8.78 4.17
C CYS A 144 5.84 -10.22 4.52
N TYR A 145 5.65 -11.05 3.51
CA TYR A 145 5.44 -12.50 3.64
C TYR A 145 6.75 -13.27 3.59
N ALA A 146 6.74 -14.52 4.08
CA ALA A 146 7.88 -15.41 3.94
C ALA A 146 8.17 -15.65 2.45
N LEU A 147 9.45 -15.68 2.06
CA LEU A 147 9.85 -15.77 0.64
C LEU A 147 9.26 -17.00 -0.08
N ASN A 148 9.11 -18.11 0.64
CA ASN A 148 8.52 -19.36 0.15
C ASN A 148 6.99 -19.45 0.30
N SER A 149 6.32 -18.39 0.74
CA SER A 149 4.87 -18.40 0.95
C SER A 149 4.12 -18.40 -0.37
N THR A 150 3.07 -19.21 -0.50
CA THR A 150 2.14 -19.17 -1.64
C THR A 150 0.93 -18.27 -1.40
N VAL A 151 0.79 -17.72 -0.18
CA VAL A 151 -0.42 -17.01 0.25
C VAL A 151 -0.70 -15.78 -0.63
N VAL A 152 0.34 -15.04 -1.02
CA VAL A 152 0.13 -13.82 -1.80
C VAL A 152 -0.42 -14.13 -3.18
N ASP A 153 0.17 -15.10 -3.86
CA ASP A 153 -0.28 -15.54 -5.19
C ASP A 153 -1.65 -16.22 -5.12
N MET A 154 -1.93 -17.06 -4.11
CA MET A 154 -3.22 -17.77 -4.02
C MET A 154 -4.40 -16.85 -3.72
N TYR A 155 -4.20 -15.81 -2.90
CA TYR A 155 -5.30 -14.97 -2.43
C TYR A 155 -5.37 -13.60 -3.10
N TYR A 156 -4.22 -13.00 -3.46
CA TYR A 156 -4.19 -11.61 -3.96
C TYR A 156 -3.91 -11.49 -5.45
N ASN A 157 -3.22 -12.45 -6.07
CA ASN A 157 -3.02 -12.45 -7.52
C ASN A 157 -4.28 -13.00 -8.21
N CYS A 158 -5.13 -12.10 -8.72
CA CYS A 158 -6.34 -12.44 -9.44
C CYS A 158 -6.19 -11.99 -10.90
N PRO A 159 -5.41 -12.72 -11.73
CA PRO A 159 -5.25 -12.36 -13.12
C PRO A 159 -6.61 -12.44 -13.81
N ILE A 160 -7.03 -11.33 -14.43
CA ILE A 160 -8.13 -11.35 -15.38
C ILE A 160 -7.78 -12.40 -16.43
N ALA A 161 -8.73 -13.26 -16.79
CA ALA A 161 -8.55 -14.28 -17.82
C ALA A 161 -7.88 -13.64 -19.03
N ARG A 162 -6.57 -13.88 -19.18
CA ARG A 162 -5.84 -13.51 -20.39
C ARG A 162 -6.42 -14.39 -21.48
N ASP A 163 -6.62 -13.83 -22.67
CA ASP A 163 -6.86 -14.65 -23.84
C ASP A 163 -5.60 -15.49 -24.09
N LEU A 164 -5.61 -16.72 -23.57
CA LEU A 164 -4.48 -17.64 -23.65
C LEU A 164 -4.17 -18.00 -25.10
N SER A 165 -5.17 -17.93 -25.98
CA SER A 165 -5.01 -18.13 -27.43
C SER A 165 -4.05 -17.10 -28.02
N LYS A 166 -4.16 -15.83 -27.58
CA LYS A 166 -3.28 -14.75 -28.03
C LYS A 166 -1.84 -14.92 -27.56
N LEU A 167 -1.62 -15.53 -26.39
CA LEU A 167 -0.28 -15.83 -25.89
C LEU A 167 0.41 -16.94 -26.69
N LEU A 168 -0.34 -17.98 -27.09
CA LEU A 168 0.20 -19.07 -27.91
C LEU A 168 0.69 -18.56 -29.27
N ILE A 169 -0.10 -17.71 -29.93
CA ILE A 169 0.23 -17.11 -31.22
C ILE A 169 1.52 -16.26 -31.11
N GLN A 170 1.66 -15.45 -30.06
CA GLN A 170 2.85 -14.61 -29.85
C GLN A 170 4.13 -15.37 -29.48
N ILE A 171 4.01 -16.62 -29.01
CA ILE A 171 5.16 -17.49 -28.75
C ILE A 171 5.63 -18.11 -30.07
N ASP A 172 4.69 -18.57 -30.90
CA ASP A 172 4.99 -19.11 -32.22
C ASP A 172 5.67 -18.07 -33.13
N GLU A 173 5.15 -16.84 -33.15
CA GLU A 173 5.73 -15.72 -33.90
C GLU A 173 7.18 -15.38 -33.46
N ARG A 174 7.52 -15.59 -32.18
CA ARG A 174 8.86 -15.34 -31.64
C ARG A 174 9.84 -16.49 -31.86
N HIS A 175 9.36 -17.66 -32.28
CA HIS A 175 10.19 -18.82 -32.60
C HIS A 175 10.40 -18.99 -34.11
N GLN A 176 9.79 -18.12 -34.93
CA GLN A 176 9.96 -18.06 -36.38
C GLN A 176 10.95 -16.97 -36.84
N THR A 177 11.58 -16.25 -35.90
CA THR A 177 12.72 -15.32 -36.13
C THR A 177 14.00 -15.87 -35.54
#